data_AF-A0A919HVP6-F1
#
_entry.id   AF-A0A919HVP6-F1
#
_cell.length_a   1.000
_cell.length_b   1.000
_cell.length_c   1.000
_cell.angle_alpha   90.00
_cell.angle_beta   90.00
_cell.angle_gamma   90.00
#
_symmetry.space_group_name_H-M   'P 1'
#
loop_
_entity.id
_entity.type
_entity.pdbx_description
1 polymer ?
#
loop_
_entity_poly.entity_id
_entity_poly.type
_entity_poly.pdbx_seq_one_letter_code
_entity_poly.pdbx_strand_id
1 'polypeptide(L)'
;MRGQRGQIDAAALYRHLLTDDSAISQSHHNCSKVQDPYSLRCQPQVMGACLTQIRRAAEVLLAEANAVSDNPLVFAAENDVISGGNFHAEPVAMAADNIALAIAEIGSLSERRIALMMDSHMSQLPPFLVKNGGVNSGFMIARSRRRR
;
A
#
# COMPACT_ATOMS: atom_id res chain seq x y z
N MET A 1 -13.93 -15.58 5.93
CA MET A 1 -13.10 -16.53 6.69
C MET A 1 -11.94 -15.86 7.44
N ARG A 2 -11.03 -15.08 6.81
CA ARG A 2 -9.84 -14.51 7.50
C ARG A 2 -10.11 -13.31 8.44
N GLY A 3 -11.25 -12.63 8.31
CA GLY A 3 -11.74 -11.64 9.29
C GLY A 3 -11.04 -10.26 9.31
N GLN A 4 -9.93 -10.07 8.58
CA GLN A 4 -9.20 -8.80 8.57
C GLN A 4 -9.93 -7.74 7.72
N ARG A 5 -10.43 -6.67 8.37
CA ARG A 5 -11.24 -5.64 7.70
C ARG A 5 -10.49 -4.93 6.56
N GLY A 6 -9.23 -4.54 6.76
CA GLY A 6 -8.46 -3.91 5.69
C GLY A 6 -8.29 -4.82 4.46
N GLN A 7 -8.11 -6.13 4.66
CA GLN A 7 -8.06 -7.09 3.55
C GLN A 7 -9.41 -7.22 2.83
N ILE A 8 -10.52 -7.24 3.57
CA ILE A 8 -11.87 -7.30 3.01
C ILE A 8 -12.14 -6.07 2.14
N ASP A 9 -11.84 -4.88 2.66
CA ASP A 9 -12.05 -3.61 1.97
C ASP A 9 -11.16 -3.51 0.73
N ALA A 10 -9.88 -3.89 0.83
CA ALA A 10 -8.98 -3.95 -0.32
C ALA A 10 -9.49 -4.92 -1.40
N ALA A 11 -9.95 -6.11 -1.01
CA ALA A 11 -10.51 -7.07 -1.94
C ALA A 11 -11.79 -6.55 -2.62
N ALA A 12 -12.64 -5.83 -1.87
CA ALA A 12 -13.84 -5.21 -2.41
C ALA A 12 -13.50 -4.14 -3.46
N LEU A 13 -12.51 -3.30 -3.17
CA LEU A 13 -12.03 -2.29 -4.13
C LEU A 13 -11.47 -2.93 -5.40
N TYR A 14 -10.68 -4.00 -5.28
CA TYR A 14 -10.19 -4.73 -6.44
C TYR A 14 -11.31 -5.31 -7.30
N ARG A 15 -12.33 -5.93 -6.69
CA ARG A 15 -13.50 -6.44 -7.43
C ARG A 15 -14.27 -5.32 -8.10
N HIS A 16 -14.44 -4.19 -7.42
CA HIS A 16 -15.11 -3.02 -7.99
C HIS A 16 -14.37 -2.49 -9.23
N LEU A 17 -13.04 -2.44 -9.18
CA LEU A 17 -12.22 -1.95 -10.29
C LEU A 17 -12.07 -2.95 -11.45
N LEU A 18 -11.91 -4.24 -11.14
CA LEU A 18 -11.70 -5.28 -12.15
C LEU A 18 -13.01 -5.75 -12.79
N THR A 19 -14.14 -5.50 -12.12
CA THR A 19 -15.46 -6.03 -12.45
C THR A 19 -15.47 -7.57 -12.53
N ASP A 20 -16.62 -8.17 -12.79
CA ASP A 20 -16.72 -9.63 -12.89
C ASP A 20 -16.20 -10.16 -14.23
N ASP A 21 -16.07 -9.30 -15.25
CA ASP A 21 -15.68 -9.72 -16.58
C ASP A 21 -14.95 -8.64 -17.38
N SER A 22 -14.07 -9.05 -18.29
CA SER A 22 -13.46 -8.18 -19.30
C SER A 22 -13.07 -8.98 -20.54
N ALA A 23 -12.96 -8.29 -21.68
CA ALA A 23 -12.49 -8.92 -22.92
C ALA A 23 -11.13 -9.64 -22.76
N ILE A 24 -10.24 -9.11 -21.92
CA ILE A 24 -8.94 -9.72 -21.59
C ILE A 24 -9.14 -10.98 -20.73
N SER A 25 -10.04 -10.96 -19.75
CA SER A 25 -10.33 -12.16 -18.96
C SER A 25 -10.91 -13.28 -19.84
N GLN A 26 -11.84 -12.94 -20.74
CA GLN A 26 -12.46 -13.88 -21.68
C GLN A 26 -11.48 -14.47 -22.69
N SER A 27 -10.53 -13.68 -23.20
CA SER A 27 -9.50 -14.17 -24.12
C SER A 27 -8.56 -15.20 -23.47
N HIS A 28 -8.61 -15.33 -22.14
CA HIS A 28 -7.81 -16.29 -21.36
C HIS A 28 -8.65 -17.42 -20.73
N HIS A 29 -9.89 -17.68 -21.20
CA HIS A 29 -10.75 -18.74 -20.63
C HIS A 29 -10.13 -20.16 -20.66
N ASN A 30 -9.28 -20.45 -21.66
CA ASN A 30 -8.54 -21.72 -21.78
C ASN A 30 -7.07 -21.61 -21.32
N CYS A 31 -6.75 -20.69 -20.40
CA CYS A 31 -5.39 -20.53 -19.90
C CYS A 31 -4.96 -21.73 -19.05
N SER A 32 -3.79 -22.31 -19.35
CA SER A 32 -3.22 -23.45 -18.60
C SER A 32 -2.63 -23.07 -17.23
N LYS A 33 -2.61 -21.77 -16.90
CA LYS A 33 -1.99 -21.26 -15.67
C LYS A 33 -2.93 -21.50 -14.48
N VAL A 34 -2.50 -22.36 -13.56
CA VAL A 34 -3.30 -22.77 -12.40
C VAL A 34 -3.31 -21.71 -11.30
N GLN A 35 -2.21 -20.99 -11.08
CA GLN A 35 -2.11 -19.96 -10.05
C GLN A 35 -1.29 -18.76 -10.52
N ASP A 36 -1.75 -17.58 -10.12
CA ASP A 36 -0.96 -16.36 -10.27
C ASP A 36 0.15 -16.24 -9.22
N PRO A 37 1.25 -15.55 -9.59
CA PRO A 37 2.31 -15.18 -8.66
C PRO A 37 1.77 -14.42 -7.45
N TYR A 38 2.47 -14.57 -6.32
CA TYR A 38 2.10 -13.97 -5.04
C TYR A 38 1.86 -12.45 -5.13
N SER A 39 2.67 -11.73 -5.91
CA SER A 39 2.56 -10.28 -6.08
C SER A 39 1.23 -9.81 -6.71
N LEU A 40 0.50 -10.71 -7.36
CA LEU A 40 -0.86 -10.48 -7.88
C LEU A 40 -1.92 -11.06 -6.93
N ARG A 41 -1.78 -12.33 -6.58
CA ARG A 41 -2.81 -13.08 -5.84
C ARG A 41 -2.97 -12.64 -4.39
N CYS A 42 -1.89 -12.16 -3.77
CA CYS A 42 -1.88 -11.75 -2.37
C CYS A 42 -2.01 -10.24 -2.16
N GLN A 43 -2.41 -9.50 -3.20
CA GLN A 43 -2.64 -8.05 -3.10
C GLN A 43 -3.63 -7.68 -2.01
N PRO A 44 -4.81 -8.32 -1.86
CA PRO A 44 -5.72 -7.96 -0.76
C PRO A 44 -5.10 -8.14 0.63
N GLN A 45 -4.25 -9.15 0.81
CA GLN A 45 -3.60 -9.46 2.08
C GLN A 45 -2.57 -8.38 2.43
N VAL A 46 -1.68 -8.06 1.49
CA VAL A 46 -0.59 -7.09 1.70
C VAL A 46 -1.13 -5.66 1.75
N MET A 47 -1.94 -5.26 0.75
CA MET A 47 -2.52 -3.92 0.70
C MET A 47 -3.53 -3.72 1.82
N GLY A 48 -4.24 -4.77 2.24
CA GLY A 48 -5.15 -4.70 3.37
C GLY A 48 -4.44 -4.50 4.71
N ALA A 49 -3.26 -5.10 4.90
CA ALA A 49 -2.42 -4.81 6.07
C ALA A 49 -1.96 -3.35 6.07
N CYS A 50 -1.50 -2.83 4.94
CA CYS A 50 -1.08 -1.44 4.77
C CYS A 50 -2.24 -0.46 5.05
N LEU A 51 -3.43 -0.72 4.48
CA LEU A 51 -4.63 0.07 4.72
C LEU A 51 -5.00 0.11 6.21
N THR A 52 -4.84 -1.01 6.90
CA THR A 52 -5.14 -1.09 8.33
C THR A 52 -4.16 -0.24 9.15
N GLN A 53 -2.86 -0.27 8.81
CA GLN A 53 -1.85 0.58 9.47
C GLN A 53 -2.13 2.08 9.25
N ILE A 54 -2.44 2.47 8.01
CA ILE A 54 -2.77 3.85 7.67
C ILE A 54 -3.99 4.35 8.44
N ARG A 55 -5.03 3.52 8.59
CA ARG A 55 -6.23 3.88 9.38
C ARG A 55 -5.91 4.11 10.86
N ARG A 56 -5.07 3.27 11.46
CA ARG A 56 -4.65 3.44 12.86
C ARG A 56 -3.82 4.70 13.06
N ALA A 57 -2.90 4.98 12.13
CA ALA A 57 -2.18 6.24 12.16
C ALA A 57 -3.12 7.44 11.99
N ALA A 58 -4.13 7.35 11.12
CA ALA A 58 -5.13 8.40 10.93
C ALA A 58 -5.96 8.64 12.20
N GLU A 59 -6.32 7.60 12.96
CA GLU A 59 -7.02 7.75 14.24
C GLU A 59 -6.19 8.56 15.25
N VAL A 60 -4.88 8.26 15.37
CA VAL A 60 -3.96 8.99 16.25
C VAL A 60 -3.78 10.43 15.80
N LEU A 61 -3.51 10.65 14.51
CA LEU A 61 -3.29 11.98 13.96
C LEU A 61 -4.55 12.84 14.03
N LEU A 62 -5.74 12.25 13.90
CA LEU A 62 -7.01 12.96 14.06
C LEU A 62 -7.22 13.39 15.51
N ALA A 63 -6.88 12.54 16.48
CA ALA A 63 -6.92 12.93 17.88
C ALA A 63 -5.95 14.08 18.17
N GLU A 64 -4.70 13.98 17.70
CA GLU A 64 -3.69 15.02 17.90
C GLU A 64 -4.07 16.35 17.21
N ALA A 65 -4.62 16.30 16.00
CA ALA A 65 -5.06 17.50 15.29
C ALA A 65 -6.16 18.29 16.03
N ASN A 66 -6.85 17.64 16.97
CA ASN A 66 -7.87 18.26 17.82
C ASN A 66 -7.41 18.40 19.29
N ALA A 67 -6.16 18.06 19.61
CA ALA A 67 -5.63 18.08 20.96
C ALA A 67 -5.13 19.48 21.36
N VAL A 68 -5.15 19.71 22.67
CA VAL A 68 -4.53 20.87 23.30
C VAL A 68 -3.12 20.45 23.75
N SER A 69 -2.12 20.84 22.94
CA SER A 69 -0.70 20.47 23.11
C SER A 69 0.18 21.61 23.64
N ASP A 70 -0.41 22.75 23.99
CA ASP A 70 0.27 23.83 24.68
C ASP A 70 0.46 23.52 26.18
N ASN A 71 1.30 24.32 26.82
CA ASN A 71 1.60 24.19 28.25
C ASN A 71 2.00 25.57 28.81
N PRO A 72 1.48 25.98 30.00
CA PRO A 72 0.56 25.26 30.88
C PRO A 72 -0.89 25.25 30.40
N LEU A 73 -1.65 24.24 30.83
CA LEU A 73 -3.09 24.15 30.57
C LEU A 73 -3.85 25.05 31.56
N VAL A 74 -4.71 25.91 31.04
CA VAL A 74 -5.52 26.84 31.84
C VAL A 74 -6.97 26.33 31.90
N PHE A 75 -7.43 25.97 33.09
CA PHE A 75 -8.77 25.47 33.37
C PHE A 75 -9.60 26.59 33.99
N ALA A 76 -10.20 27.42 33.13
CA ALA A 76 -10.87 28.65 33.55
C ALA A 76 -12.11 28.42 34.43
N ALA A 77 -12.83 27.31 34.25
CA ALA A 77 -14.01 27.00 35.06
C ALA A 77 -13.63 26.63 36.51
N GLU A 78 -12.46 26.04 36.69
CA GLU A 78 -11.88 25.64 37.96
C GLU A 78 -10.94 26.69 38.56
N ASN A 79 -10.65 27.76 37.81
CA ASN A 79 -9.63 28.78 38.13
C ASN A 79 -8.27 28.15 38.45
N ASP A 80 -7.89 27.13 37.67
CA ASP A 80 -6.68 26.32 37.90
C ASP A 80 -5.73 26.36 36.69
N VAL A 81 -4.43 26.16 36.96
CA VAL A 81 -3.37 26.11 35.95
C VAL A 81 -2.51 24.87 36.20
N ILE A 82 -2.53 23.94 35.25
CA ILE A 82 -1.85 22.66 35.36
C ILE A 82 -0.70 22.61 34.36
N SER A 83 0.50 22.32 34.85
CA SER A 83 1.64 21.99 33.98
C SER A 83 1.60 20.50 33.63
N GLY A 84 1.54 20.19 32.33
CA GLY A 84 1.47 18.84 31.79
C GLY A 84 2.55 18.57 30.75
N GLY A 85 2.44 17.43 30.06
CA GLY A 85 3.39 16.96 29.05
C GLY A 85 2.81 16.82 27.65
N ASN A 86 1.63 17.39 27.37
CA ASN A 86 0.91 17.19 26.10
C ASN A 86 1.67 17.69 24.86
N PHE A 87 2.70 18.54 25.04
CA PHE A 87 3.60 18.97 23.97
C PHE A 87 4.49 17.85 23.43
N HIS A 88 4.63 16.71 24.13
CA HIS A 88 5.47 15.61 23.69
C HIS A 88 4.78 14.75 22.63
N ALA A 89 5.18 14.92 21.37
CA ALA A 89 4.56 14.31 20.19
C ALA A 89 4.90 12.81 19.96
N GLU A 90 5.07 12.02 21.03
CA GLU A 90 5.41 10.59 20.91
C GLU A 90 4.35 9.81 20.09
N PRO A 91 3.03 10.01 20.30
CA PRO A 91 2.02 9.32 19.51
C PRO A 91 2.12 9.62 18.01
N VAL A 92 2.46 10.87 17.65
CA VAL A 92 2.66 11.30 16.25
C VAL A 92 3.88 10.63 15.65
N ALA A 93 4.99 10.57 16.40
CA ALA A 93 6.21 9.91 15.95
C ALA A 93 5.95 8.43 15.62
N MET A 94 5.30 7.69 16.53
CA MET A 94 4.92 6.29 16.30
C MET A 94 3.95 6.14 15.12
N ALA A 95 3.00 7.06 14.95
CA ALA A 95 2.09 7.04 13.81
C ALA A 95 2.84 7.22 12.47
N ALA A 96 3.84 8.11 12.43
CA ALA A 96 4.68 8.33 11.25
C ALA A 96 5.51 7.08 10.88
N ASP A 97 6.12 6.42 11.87
CA ASP A 97 6.87 5.18 11.65
C ASP A 97 5.99 4.05 11.10
N ASN A 98 4.76 3.92 11.63
CA ASN A 98 3.80 2.94 11.12
C ASN A 98 3.38 3.22 9.67
N ILE A 99 3.24 4.51 9.30
CA ILE A 99 2.98 4.91 7.92
C ILE A 99 4.18 4.57 7.03
N ALA A 100 5.42 4.79 7.50
CA ALA A 100 6.62 4.46 6.75
C ALA A 100 6.69 2.96 6.39
N LEU A 101 6.34 2.08 7.33
CA LEU A 101 6.23 0.63 7.08
C LEU A 101 5.18 0.32 6.00
N ALA A 102 4.00 0.94 6.07
CA ALA A 102 2.95 0.74 5.07
C ALA A 102 3.41 1.20 3.67
N ILE A 103 4.06 2.35 3.57
CA ILE A 103 4.59 2.88 2.29
C ILE A 103 5.67 1.95 1.72
N ALA A 104 6.57 1.46 2.56
CA ALA A 104 7.63 0.54 2.14
C ALA A 104 7.05 -0.76 1.55
N GLU A 105 6.04 -1.35 2.20
CA GLU A 105 5.39 -2.58 1.73
C GLU A 105 4.59 -2.37 0.44
N ILE A 106 3.89 -1.24 0.30
CA ILE A 106 3.21 -0.87 -0.96
C ILE A 106 4.25 -0.79 -2.10
N GLY A 107 5.38 -0.13 -1.85
CA GLY A 107 6.47 -0.01 -2.82
C GLY A 107 7.11 -1.36 -3.16
N SER A 108 7.32 -2.23 -2.18
CA SER A 108 7.85 -3.59 -2.34
C SER A 108 6.93 -4.44 -3.23
N LEU A 109 5.63 -4.43 -2.96
CA LEU A 109 4.66 -5.20 -3.74
C LEU A 109 4.54 -4.67 -5.17
N SER A 110 4.56 -3.35 -5.34
CA SER A 110 4.54 -2.71 -6.67
C SER A 110 5.79 -3.06 -7.49
N GLU A 111 6.97 -3.01 -6.89
CA GLU A 111 8.23 -3.39 -7.53
C GLU A 111 8.18 -4.85 -8.02
N ARG A 112 7.70 -5.77 -7.19
CA ARG A 112 7.56 -7.19 -7.58
C ARG A 112 6.59 -7.39 -8.74
N ARG A 113 5.52 -6.59 -8.86
CA ARG A 113 4.61 -6.63 -10.03
C ARG A 113 5.26 -6.06 -11.29
N ILE A 114 6.02 -4.99 -11.15
CA ILE A 114 6.81 -4.41 -12.24
C ILE A 114 7.82 -5.45 -12.75
N ALA A 115 8.57 -6.08 -11.84
CA ALA A 115 9.50 -7.17 -12.14
C ALA A 115 8.81 -8.35 -12.86
N LEU A 116 7.62 -8.74 -12.39
CA LEU A 116 6.81 -9.79 -13.01
C LEU A 116 6.45 -9.46 -14.46
N MET A 117 5.98 -8.25 -14.74
CA MET A 117 5.56 -7.85 -16.09
C MET A 117 6.73 -7.85 -17.09
N MET A 118 7.93 -7.48 -16.63
CA MET A 118 9.12 -7.42 -17.48
C MET A 118 9.74 -8.78 -17.79
N ASP A 119 9.45 -9.81 -17.00
CA ASP A 119 9.94 -11.17 -17.21
C ASP A 119 9.01 -11.94 -18.17
N SER A 120 9.47 -12.13 -19.40
CA SER A 120 8.70 -12.80 -20.45
C SER A 120 8.30 -14.23 -20.10
N HIS A 121 9.06 -14.94 -19.25
CA HIS A 121 8.71 -16.29 -18.81
C HIS A 121 7.51 -16.30 -17.87
N MET A 122 7.29 -15.20 -17.14
CA MET A 122 6.25 -15.10 -16.13
C MET A 122 5.03 -14.28 -16.58
N SER A 123 5.24 -13.28 -17.44
CA SER A 123 4.19 -12.35 -17.91
C SER A 123 3.47 -12.78 -19.17
N GLN A 124 4.07 -13.69 -19.98
CA GLN A 124 3.60 -14.00 -21.34
C GLN A 124 3.57 -12.77 -22.27
N LEU A 125 4.29 -11.70 -21.90
CA LEU A 125 4.43 -10.48 -22.68
C LEU A 125 5.85 -10.41 -23.30
N PRO A 126 6.06 -9.55 -24.32
CA PRO A 126 7.39 -9.29 -24.84
C PRO A 126 8.34 -8.83 -23.73
N PRO A 127 9.62 -9.28 -23.73
CA PRO A 127 10.58 -8.91 -22.70
C PRO A 127 10.73 -7.38 -22.62
N PHE A 128 10.76 -6.84 -21.40
CA PHE A 128 10.82 -5.40 -21.13
C PHE A 128 9.68 -4.57 -21.74
N LEU A 129 8.56 -5.23 -22.10
CA LEU A 129 7.34 -4.65 -22.65
C LEU A 129 7.58 -3.79 -23.91
N VAL A 130 8.47 -4.23 -24.79
CA VAL A 130 8.81 -3.52 -26.02
C VAL A 130 8.69 -4.41 -27.26
N LYS A 131 8.22 -3.82 -28.36
CA LYS A 131 8.27 -4.45 -29.69
C LYS A 131 9.71 -4.38 -30.24
N ASN A 132 10.18 -5.43 -30.91
CA ASN A 132 11.56 -5.54 -31.43
C ASN A 132 12.64 -5.45 -30.33
N GLY A 133 12.57 -6.36 -29.36
CA GLY A 133 13.62 -6.52 -28.34
C GLY A 133 14.97 -6.83 -28.98
N GLY A 134 16.04 -6.20 -28.48
CA GLY A 134 17.40 -6.30 -29.04
C GLY A 134 17.88 -5.03 -29.75
N VAL A 135 16.95 -4.22 -30.26
CA VAL A 135 17.24 -2.86 -30.78
C VAL A 135 16.70 -1.79 -29.82
N ASN A 136 15.58 -2.08 -29.14
CA ASN A 136 14.98 -1.21 -28.15
C ASN A 136 15.16 -1.78 -26.73
N SER A 137 15.55 -0.92 -25.79
CA SER A 137 15.73 -1.30 -24.37
C SER A 137 14.42 -1.32 -23.58
N GLY A 138 13.32 -0.78 -24.10
CA GLY A 138 12.02 -0.78 -23.42
C GLY A 138 12.08 -0.23 -21.99
N PHE A 139 11.42 -0.92 -21.05
CA PHE A 139 11.43 -0.58 -19.62
C PHE A 139 12.64 -1.13 -18.84
N MET A 140 13.66 -1.68 -19.51
CA MET A 140 14.83 -2.28 -18.86
C MET A 140 15.53 -1.31 -17.90
N ILE A 141 15.72 -0.05 -18.30
CA ILE A 141 16.40 0.98 -17.48
C ILE A 141 15.46 1.52 -16.38
N ALA A 142 14.14 1.53 -16.61
CA ALA A 142 13.18 1.94 -15.59
C ALA A 142 13.21 0.99 -14.37
N ARG A 143 13.57 -0.28 -14.56
CA ARG A 143 13.79 -1.27 -13.48
C ARG A 143 15.07 -1.03 -12.68
N SER A 144 16.16 -0.65 -13.34
CA SER A 144 17.50 -0.66 -12.73
C SER A 144 17.81 0.55 -11.85
N ARG A 145 16.94 1.59 -11.83
CA ARG A 145 17.06 2.76 -10.94
C ARG A 145 17.05 2.47 -9.43
N ARG A 146 16.91 1.21 -9.00
CA ARG A 146 16.97 0.79 -7.58
C ARG A 146 18.17 -0.13 -7.22
N ARG A 147 19.08 -0.41 -8.16
CA ARG A 147 20.31 -1.20 -7.92
C ARG A 147 21.56 -0.33 -7.70
N ARG A 148 21.40 0.97 -7.49
CA ARG A 148 22.47 1.87 -7.03
C ARG A 148 22.10 2.43 -5.68
#